data_AF-A0A1V3L1B5-F1
#
_entry.id   AF-A0A1V3L1B5-F1
#
_cell.length_a   1.000
_cell.length_b   1.000
_cell.length_c   1.000
_cell.angle_alpha   90.00
_cell.angle_beta   90.00
_cell.angle_gamma   90.00
#
_symmetry.space_group_name_H-M   'P 1'
#
loop_
_entity.id
_entity.type
_entity.pdbx_description
1 polymer ?
#
loop_
_entity_poly.entity_id
_entity_poly.type
_entity_poly.pdbx_seq_one_letter_code
_entity_poly.pdbx_strand_id
1 'polypeptide(L)'
;MNNLKTQNTTNFQPKTTKKKTRKDPYAPFIREKLELPEGHNKLLLHSCCAPCSGEVMEAILASGIEFTIYFYNPNIHPLKEYLIRKEENIRFAKKFGIPFIDADYDRQNWFDRAKGMEWEPERGIRCTMCFDMRFEKAAEYAHEHGFPVFTSCLGISRWKDMNQINRCGHRAAEKYDDVIYWDYNWRKEGGSQRMIEISKRERFYQQEYCGCVYSLRDSNKWREETGRQKIEIGKLYYSPN
;
A
#
# COMPACT_ATOMS: atom_id res chain seq x y z
N MET A 1 -68.03 6.43 17.30
CA MET A 1 -66.64 6.93 17.17
C MET A 1 -65.72 5.91 17.82
N ASN A 2 -65.17 5.02 17.00
CA ASN A 2 -64.23 3.97 17.39
C ASN A 2 -62.83 4.57 17.60
N ASN A 3 -62.14 4.17 18.65
CA ASN A 3 -60.68 4.30 18.74
C ASN A 3 -60.11 3.11 19.53
N LEU A 4 -59.85 2.01 18.83
CA LEU A 4 -58.94 0.96 19.30
C LEU A 4 -57.50 1.42 19.04
N LYS A 5 -56.69 1.44 20.10
CA LYS A 5 -55.24 1.65 20.03
C LYS A 5 -54.57 0.38 19.48
N THR A 6 -54.00 0.46 18.29
CA THR A 6 -53.14 -0.57 17.69
C THR A 6 -51.76 -0.56 18.37
N GLN A 7 -51.41 -1.68 19.01
CA GLN A 7 -50.06 -1.96 19.48
C GLN A 7 -49.25 -2.54 18.30
N ASN A 8 -48.24 -1.80 17.83
CA ASN A 8 -47.26 -2.30 16.86
C ASN A 8 -46.24 -3.20 17.58
N THR A 9 -46.33 -4.51 17.35
CA THR A 9 -45.31 -5.47 17.73
C THR A 9 -44.19 -5.46 16.68
N THR A 10 -43.02 -4.95 17.03
CA THR A 10 -41.83 -5.00 16.18
C THR A 10 -41.28 -6.43 16.15
N ASN A 11 -41.46 -7.11 15.02
CA ASN A 11 -40.85 -8.40 14.72
C ASN A 11 -39.33 -8.25 14.56
N PHE A 12 -38.56 -8.66 15.57
CA PHE A 12 -37.11 -8.84 15.44
C PHE A 12 -36.82 -10.20 14.78
N GLN A 13 -36.45 -10.19 13.50
CA GLN A 13 -35.89 -11.38 12.85
C GLN A 13 -34.40 -11.51 13.19
N PRO A 14 -33.94 -12.67 13.73
CA PRO A 14 -32.53 -12.90 13.99
C PRO A 14 -31.74 -12.99 12.68
N LYS A 15 -30.67 -12.19 12.57
CA LYS A 15 -29.73 -12.25 11.44
C LYS A 15 -29.05 -13.62 11.41
N THR A 16 -29.23 -14.36 10.33
CA THR A 16 -28.52 -15.61 10.07
C THR A 16 -27.04 -15.30 9.81
N THR A 17 -26.18 -15.59 10.78
CA THR A 17 -24.73 -15.58 10.57
C THR A 17 -24.36 -16.73 9.62
N LYS A 18 -24.00 -16.40 8.38
CA LYS A 18 -23.39 -17.38 7.45
C LYS A 18 -22.18 -18.00 8.14
N LYS A 19 -22.24 -19.30 8.44
CA LYS A 19 -21.06 -20.07 8.87
C LYS A 19 -20.01 -19.94 7.77
N LYS A 20 -18.89 -19.26 8.07
CA LYS A 20 -17.71 -19.30 7.19
C LYS A 20 -17.26 -20.76 7.12
N THR A 21 -17.44 -21.39 5.96
CA THR A 21 -16.80 -22.66 5.64
C THR A 21 -15.29 -22.49 5.83
N ARG A 22 -14.69 -23.34 6.66
CA ARG A 22 -13.23 -23.40 6.78
C ARG A 22 -12.70 -23.81 5.41
N LYS A 23 -11.99 -22.92 4.72
CA LYS A 23 -11.24 -23.27 3.51
C LYS A 23 -10.18 -24.31 3.89
N ASP A 24 -10.05 -25.37 3.09
CA ASP A 24 -9.00 -26.37 3.23
C ASP A 24 -7.63 -25.67 3.20
N PRO A 25 -6.78 -25.80 4.23
CA PRO A 25 -5.48 -25.15 4.29
C PRO A 25 -4.50 -25.66 3.21
N TYR A 26 -4.80 -26.79 2.56
CA TYR A 26 -3.98 -27.37 1.48
C TYR A 26 -4.55 -27.11 0.09
N ALA A 27 -5.71 -26.44 -0.03
CA ALA A 27 -6.25 -26.08 -1.33
C ALA A 27 -5.26 -25.14 -2.06
N PRO A 28 -5.02 -25.35 -3.36
CA PRO A 28 -4.16 -24.47 -4.13
C PRO A 28 -4.70 -23.03 -4.07
N PHE A 29 -3.80 -22.06 -3.92
CA PHE A 29 -4.18 -20.65 -3.93
C PHE A 29 -4.77 -20.28 -5.30
N ILE A 30 -6.06 -19.98 -5.33
CA ILE A 30 -6.74 -19.51 -6.54
C ILE A 30 -6.65 -17.99 -6.56
N ARG A 31 -5.92 -17.47 -7.54
CA ARG A 31 -5.78 -16.03 -7.74
C ARG A 31 -7.01 -15.50 -8.48
N GLU A 32 -7.68 -14.51 -7.91
CA GLU A 32 -8.76 -13.81 -8.61
C GLU A 32 -8.21 -13.05 -9.81
N LYS A 33 -8.92 -13.10 -10.93
CA LYS A 33 -8.59 -12.29 -12.10
C LYS A 33 -9.09 -10.88 -11.85
N LEU A 34 -8.16 -9.92 -11.88
CA LEU A 34 -8.45 -8.52 -11.68
C LEU A 34 -8.89 -7.86 -12.99
N GLU A 35 -9.76 -6.88 -12.88
CA GLU A 35 -10.18 -6.00 -13.96
C GLU A 35 -9.99 -4.55 -13.51
N LEU A 36 -9.48 -3.71 -14.41
CA LEU A 36 -9.35 -2.28 -14.12
C LEU A 36 -10.73 -1.59 -14.23
N PRO A 37 -10.92 -0.45 -13.53
CA PRO A 37 -12.11 0.37 -13.69
C PRO A 37 -12.37 0.71 -15.16
N GLU A 38 -13.66 0.80 -15.51
CA GLU A 38 -14.13 1.27 -16.83
C GLU A 38 -13.59 0.49 -18.03
N GLY A 39 -13.08 -0.74 -17.82
CA GLY A 39 -12.57 -1.60 -18.88
C GLY A 39 -11.20 -1.16 -19.44
N HIS A 40 -10.49 -0.27 -18.73
CA HIS A 40 -9.11 0.07 -19.09
C HIS A 40 -8.18 -1.14 -19.03
N ASN A 41 -7.02 -1.04 -19.68
CA ASN A 41 -6.05 -2.13 -19.78
C ASN A 41 -4.63 -1.75 -19.34
N LYS A 42 -4.38 -0.47 -19.04
CA LYS A 42 -3.06 0.07 -18.70
C LYS A 42 -3.08 0.74 -17.32
N LEU A 43 -2.10 0.39 -16.49
CA LEU A 43 -2.04 0.81 -15.08
C LEU A 43 -0.67 1.39 -14.71
N LEU A 44 -0.66 2.51 -13.98
CA LEU A 44 0.51 2.99 -13.26
C LEU A 44 0.46 2.49 -11.81
N LEU A 45 1.46 1.70 -11.40
CA LEU A 45 1.55 1.17 -10.04
C LEU A 45 2.55 1.98 -9.21
N HIS A 46 2.05 2.85 -8.33
CA HIS A 46 2.90 3.50 -7.34
C HIS A 46 3.45 2.47 -6.33
N SER A 47 4.78 2.45 -6.17
CA SER A 47 5.48 1.55 -5.26
C SER A 47 6.56 2.27 -4.46
N CYS A 48 6.82 1.80 -3.24
CA CYS A 48 7.87 2.36 -2.38
C CYS A 48 8.77 1.30 -1.72
N CYS A 49 8.48 0.01 -1.92
CA CYS A 49 9.32 -1.11 -1.48
C CYS A 49 8.83 -2.46 -1.99
N ALA A 50 9.75 -3.44 -2.08
CA ALA A 50 9.46 -4.77 -2.62
C ALA A 50 8.50 -5.63 -1.79
N PRO A 51 8.57 -5.70 -0.44
CA PRO A 51 7.59 -6.44 0.35
C PRO A 51 6.15 -6.03 0.09
N CYS A 52 5.84 -4.73 0.08
CA CYS A 52 4.47 -4.27 -0.17
C CYS A 52 4.03 -4.47 -1.62
N SER A 53 4.96 -4.47 -2.58
CA SER A 53 4.60 -4.62 -3.99
C SER A 53 4.61 -6.06 -4.49
N GLY A 54 5.23 -7.00 -3.78
CA GLY A 54 5.43 -8.37 -4.23
C GLY A 54 4.15 -9.03 -4.72
N GLU A 55 3.16 -9.17 -3.83
CA GLU A 55 1.87 -9.76 -4.17
C GLU A 55 1.07 -8.91 -5.15
N VAL A 56 1.14 -7.57 -5.05
CA VAL A 56 0.41 -6.67 -5.96
C VAL A 56 0.87 -6.86 -7.40
N MET A 57 2.20 -6.91 -7.62
CA MET A 57 2.79 -7.16 -8.94
C MET A 57 2.39 -8.54 -9.48
N GLU A 58 2.49 -9.61 -8.68
CA GLU A 58 2.06 -10.95 -9.12
C GLU A 58 0.57 -11.01 -9.45
N ALA A 59 -0.28 -10.30 -8.68
CA ALA A 59 -1.72 -10.28 -8.89
C ALA A 59 -2.08 -9.60 -10.22
N ILE A 60 -1.46 -8.46 -10.50
CA ILE A 60 -1.68 -7.70 -11.74
C ILE A 60 -1.15 -8.49 -12.94
N LEU A 61 0.07 -9.05 -12.85
CA LEU A 61 0.67 -9.89 -13.91
C LEU A 61 -0.21 -11.08 -14.28
N ALA A 62 -0.64 -11.86 -13.28
CA ALA A 62 -1.45 -13.04 -13.53
C ALA A 62 -2.86 -12.72 -14.04
N SER A 63 -3.30 -11.46 -13.88
CA SER A 63 -4.55 -10.97 -14.46
C SER A 63 -4.39 -10.54 -15.93
N GLY A 64 -3.16 -10.48 -16.45
CA GLY A 64 -2.85 -10.06 -17.82
C GLY A 64 -2.99 -8.54 -18.03
N ILE A 65 -2.94 -7.75 -16.96
CA ILE A 65 -3.03 -6.29 -17.03
C ILE A 65 -1.65 -5.72 -17.39
N GLU A 66 -1.59 -4.81 -18.35
CA GLU A 66 -0.38 -4.06 -18.65
C GLU A 66 -0.14 -3.01 -17.55
N PHE A 67 1.04 -3.02 -16.94
CA PHE A 67 1.36 -2.02 -15.93
C PHE A 67 2.83 -1.64 -15.91
N THR A 68 3.07 -0.43 -15.43
CA THR A 68 4.41 0.12 -15.17
C THR A 68 4.54 0.49 -13.70
N ILE A 69 5.69 0.23 -13.10
CA ILE A 69 5.97 0.61 -11.73
C ILE A 69 6.48 2.05 -11.70
N TYR A 70 5.86 2.87 -10.86
CA TYR A 70 6.32 4.21 -10.52
C TYR A 70 6.89 4.20 -9.10
N PHE A 71 8.20 4.18 -8.98
CA PHE A 71 8.87 4.21 -7.68
C PHE A 71 9.08 5.64 -7.23
N TYR A 72 8.31 6.06 -6.23
CA TYR A 72 8.43 7.41 -5.68
C TYR A 72 8.18 7.41 -4.19
N ASN A 73 9.23 7.66 -3.43
CA ASN A 73 9.10 7.91 -2.00
C ASN A 73 10.28 8.74 -1.47
N PRO A 74 10.22 10.08 -1.59
CA PRO A 74 11.31 10.96 -1.17
C PRO A 74 11.50 11.00 0.35
N ASN A 75 10.56 10.46 1.13
CA ASN A 75 10.63 10.47 2.58
C ASN A 75 11.56 9.42 3.17
N ILE A 76 11.97 8.40 2.39
CA ILE A 76 12.74 7.28 2.93
C ILE A 76 14.05 7.83 3.44
N HIS A 77 14.36 7.58 4.70
CA HIS A 77 15.52 8.13 5.38
C HIS A 77 16.13 7.07 6.28
N PRO A 78 17.46 6.92 6.29
CA PRO A 78 18.47 7.65 5.51
C PRO A 78 18.59 7.14 4.06
N LEU A 79 19.49 7.76 3.28
CA LEU A 79 19.74 7.39 1.87
C LEU A 79 20.03 5.88 1.70
N LYS A 80 20.74 5.25 2.65
CA LYS A 80 21.01 3.81 2.61
C LYS A 80 19.71 2.98 2.57
N GLU A 81 18.70 3.36 3.35
CA GLU A 81 17.40 2.70 3.34
C GLU A 81 16.68 2.90 2.00
N TYR A 82 16.73 4.12 1.45
CA TYR A 82 16.13 4.44 0.16
C TYR A 82 16.71 3.56 -0.94
N LEU A 83 18.03 3.47 -1.01
CA LEU A 83 18.73 2.66 -2.01
C LEU A 83 18.39 1.18 -1.88
N ILE A 84 18.40 0.60 -0.67
CA ILE A 84 18.05 -0.82 -0.47
C ILE A 84 16.61 -1.08 -0.94
N ARG A 85 15.65 -0.25 -0.51
CA ARG A 85 14.23 -0.41 -0.90
C ARG A 85 14.02 -0.25 -2.40
N LYS A 86 14.76 0.66 -3.04
CA LYS A 86 14.73 0.89 -4.48
C LYS A 86 15.30 -0.28 -5.26
N GLU A 87 16.55 -0.65 -5.00
CA GLU A 87 17.25 -1.70 -5.74
C GLU A 87 16.54 -3.05 -5.62
N GLU A 88 15.96 -3.34 -4.47
CA GLU A 88 15.21 -4.57 -4.29
C GLU A 88 13.90 -4.59 -5.11
N ASN A 89 13.24 -3.45 -5.23
CA ASN A 89 12.04 -3.29 -6.04
C ASN A 89 12.37 -3.41 -7.54
N ILE A 90 13.45 -2.77 -7.97
CA ILE A 90 14.00 -2.89 -9.34
C ILE A 90 14.35 -4.35 -9.65
N ARG A 91 15.05 -5.04 -8.73
CA ARG A 91 15.42 -6.45 -8.89
C ARG A 91 14.18 -7.32 -9.10
N PHE A 92 13.13 -7.11 -8.29
CA PHE A 92 11.90 -7.88 -8.40
C PHE A 92 11.12 -7.55 -9.67
N ALA A 93 11.03 -6.27 -10.06
CA ALA A 93 10.42 -5.84 -11.32
C ALA A 93 11.08 -6.47 -12.54
N LYS A 94 12.43 -6.44 -12.59
CA LYS A 94 13.24 -7.02 -13.68
C LYS A 94 13.00 -8.52 -13.84
N LYS A 95 12.80 -9.26 -12.74
CA LYS A 95 12.51 -10.71 -12.77
C LYS A 95 11.27 -11.05 -13.60
N PHE A 96 10.29 -10.15 -13.66
CA PHE A 96 9.05 -10.34 -14.42
C PHE A 96 8.97 -9.47 -15.68
N GLY A 97 10.05 -8.78 -16.06
CA GLY A 97 10.04 -7.89 -17.22
C GLY A 97 9.09 -6.69 -17.09
N ILE A 98 8.79 -6.25 -15.86
CA ILE A 98 7.90 -5.10 -15.63
C ILE A 98 8.66 -3.79 -15.85
N PRO A 99 8.16 -2.85 -16.67
CA PRO A 99 8.75 -1.52 -16.80
C PRO A 99 8.79 -0.78 -15.46
N PHE A 100 9.87 -0.02 -15.23
CA PHE A 100 10.13 0.63 -13.95
C PHE A 100 10.61 2.07 -14.16
N ILE A 101 9.92 3.00 -13.51
CA ILE A 101 10.26 4.43 -13.48
C ILE A 101 10.79 4.75 -12.09
N ASP A 102 12.02 5.24 -12.03
CA ASP A 102 12.66 5.74 -10.82
C ASP A 102 12.51 7.26 -10.77
N ALA A 103 11.59 7.75 -9.92
CA ALA A 103 11.35 9.17 -9.78
C ALA A 103 12.26 9.82 -8.73
N ASP A 104 12.40 11.15 -8.82
CA ASP A 104 13.37 11.92 -8.07
C ASP A 104 13.29 11.73 -6.55
N TYR A 105 14.45 11.58 -5.92
CA TYR A 105 14.60 11.51 -4.46
C TYR A 105 14.69 12.91 -3.84
N ASP A 106 13.67 13.75 -4.07
CA ASP A 106 13.59 15.12 -3.54
C ASP A 106 13.22 15.15 -2.05
N ARG A 107 14.20 14.79 -1.23
CA ARG A 107 14.07 14.73 0.22
C ARG A 107 13.84 16.11 0.84
N GLN A 108 14.41 17.17 0.26
CA GLN A 108 14.33 18.51 0.83
C GLN A 108 12.90 19.03 0.80
N ASN A 109 12.23 18.92 -0.34
CA ASN A 109 10.81 19.27 -0.48
C ASN A 109 9.92 18.49 0.48
N TRP A 110 10.22 17.20 0.74
CA TRP A 110 9.49 16.45 1.77
C TRP A 110 9.68 17.05 3.16
N PHE A 111 10.91 17.44 3.54
CA PHE A 111 11.17 18.09 4.83
C PHE A 111 10.47 19.45 4.95
N ASP A 112 10.48 20.24 3.88
CA ASP A 112 9.84 21.56 3.86
C ASP A 112 8.32 21.43 4.08
N ARG A 113 7.67 20.43 3.44
CA ARG A 113 6.26 20.10 3.65
C ARG A 113 5.96 19.49 5.03
N ALA A 114 6.93 18.80 5.63
CA ALA A 114 6.77 18.14 6.94
C ALA A 114 7.01 19.06 8.13
N LYS A 115 7.50 20.28 7.91
CA LYS A 115 7.80 21.25 8.97
C LYS A 115 6.57 21.52 9.83
N GLY A 116 6.74 21.44 11.15
CA GLY A 116 5.66 21.57 12.13
C GLY A 116 4.86 20.27 12.38
N MET A 117 5.18 19.18 11.68
CA MET A 117 4.55 17.86 11.87
C MET A 117 5.52 16.80 12.44
N GLU A 118 6.64 17.25 13.03
CA GLU A 118 7.73 16.38 13.49
C GLU A 118 7.29 15.39 14.57
N TRP A 119 6.28 15.76 15.36
CA TRP A 119 5.78 14.97 16.50
C TRP A 119 4.39 14.39 16.28
N GLU A 120 3.82 14.56 15.09
CA GLU A 120 2.57 13.90 14.72
C GLU A 120 2.72 12.37 14.80
N PRO A 121 1.72 11.63 15.30
CA PRO A 121 1.79 10.18 15.36
C PRO A 121 1.75 9.56 13.96
N GLU A 122 2.18 8.30 13.84
CA GLU A 122 1.86 7.52 12.63
C GLU A 122 0.33 7.47 12.43
N ARG A 123 -0.10 7.49 11.15
CA ARG A 123 -1.50 7.66 10.74
C ARG A 123 -2.10 9.04 11.05
N GLY A 124 -1.34 9.96 11.65
CA GLY A 124 -1.70 11.38 11.80
C GLY A 124 -1.54 12.18 10.51
N ILE A 125 -1.62 13.51 10.62
CA ILE A 125 -1.63 14.43 9.46
C ILE A 125 -0.34 14.37 8.65
N ARG A 126 0.80 14.06 9.28
CA ARG A 126 2.08 13.86 8.57
C ARG A 126 1.99 12.72 7.56
N CYS A 127 1.29 11.64 7.90
CA CYS A 127 1.09 10.53 6.97
C CYS A 127 0.20 10.94 5.80
N THR A 128 -0.87 11.72 6.04
CA THR A 128 -1.70 12.30 4.99
C THR A 128 -0.86 13.14 4.02
N MET A 129 -0.13 14.14 4.53
CA MET A 129 0.77 14.98 3.71
C MET A 129 1.76 14.13 2.91
N CYS A 130 2.34 13.12 3.54
CA CYS A 130 3.31 12.26 2.88
C CYS A 130 2.69 11.39 1.76
N PHE A 131 1.44 10.95 1.90
CA PHE A 131 0.73 10.22 0.85
C PHE A 131 0.25 11.15 -0.25
N ASP A 132 -0.22 12.35 0.09
CA ASP A 132 -0.56 13.39 -0.88
C ASP A 132 0.61 13.69 -1.80
N MET A 133 1.78 14.03 -1.26
CA MET A 133 2.97 14.30 -2.07
C MET A 133 3.29 13.16 -3.06
N ARG A 134 3.11 11.90 -2.63
CA ARG A 134 3.39 10.73 -3.48
C ARG A 134 2.35 10.53 -4.57
N PHE A 135 1.08 10.66 -4.22
CA PHE A 135 -0.01 10.43 -5.15
C PHE A 135 -0.23 11.59 -6.10
N GLU A 136 0.04 12.83 -5.69
CA GLU A 136 0.10 13.98 -6.59
C GLU A 136 1.08 13.71 -7.74
N LYS A 137 2.30 13.24 -7.43
CA LYS A 137 3.29 12.89 -8.45
C LYS A 137 2.92 11.67 -9.27
N ALA A 138 2.29 10.66 -8.67
CA ALA A 138 1.84 9.49 -9.43
C ALA A 138 0.70 9.82 -10.39
N ALA A 139 -0.28 10.64 -9.96
CA ALA A 139 -1.39 11.08 -10.79
C ALA A 139 -0.91 12.02 -11.91
N GLU A 140 -0.01 12.95 -11.61
CA GLU A 140 0.64 13.81 -12.61
C GLU A 140 1.36 12.97 -13.67
N TYR A 141 2.19 12.02 -13.26
CA TYR A 141 2.86 11.14 -14.20
C TYR A 141 1.87 10.31 -15.03
N ALA A 142 0.81 9.80 -14.40
CA ALA A 142 -0.22 9.02 -15.08
C ALA A 142 -0.89 9.83 -16.19
N HIS A 143 -1.30 11.05 -15.88
CA HIS A 143 -1.88 12.01 -16.83
C HIS A 143 -0.92 12.30 -18.00
N GLU A 144 0.32 12.70 -17.70
CA GLU A 144 1.30 13.10 -18.72
C GLU A 144 1.70 11.95 -19.67
N HIS A 145 1.59 10.70 -19.22
CA HIS A 145 2.07 9.52 -19.95
C HIS A 145 0.94 8.57 -20.39
N GLY A 146 -0.31 9.03 -20.33
CA GLY A 146 -1.47 8.29 -20.82
C GLY A 146 -1.71 6.97 -20.08
N PHE A 147 -1.62 7.00 -18.75
CA PHE A 147 -2.10 5.93 -17.89
C PHE A 147 -3.50 6.30 -17.36
N PRO A 148 -4.57 5.67 -17.86
CA PRO A 148 -5.94 6.02 -17.45
C PRO A 148 -6.24 5.63 -15.99
N VAL A 149 -5.43 4.73 -15.42
CA VAL A 149 -5.60 4.23 -14.06
C VAL A 149 -4.26 4.26 -13.35
N PHE A 150 -4.25 4.71 -12.09
CA PHE A 150 -3.14 4.45 -11.17
C PHE A 150 -3.62 3.84 -9.86
N THR A 151 -2.75 3.11 -9.19
CA THR A 151 -2.99 2.53 -7.86
C THR A 151 -1.71 2.51 -7.04
N SER A 152 -1.78 1.98 -5.81
CA SER A 152 -0.65 1.96 -4.89
C SER A 152 -0.55 0.67 -4.08
N CYS A 153 0.69 0.16 -3.98
CA CYS A 153 1.02 -0.95 -3.08
C CYS A 153 0.88 -0.59 -1.59
N LEU A 154 0.76 0.70 -1.23
CA LEU A 154 0.61 1.13 0.17
C LEU A 154 -0.60 0.47 0.86
N GLY A 155 -1.65 0.19 0.09
CA GLY A 155 -2.89 -0.40 0.59
C GLY A 155 -2.72 -1.80 1.21
N ILE A 156 -1.68 -2.57 0.84
CA ILE A 156 -1.49 -3.93 1.36
C ILE A 156 -1.02 -3.96 2.83
N SER A 157 -0.36 -2.90 3.30
CA SER A 157 0.29 -2.91 4.61
C SER A 157 -0.73 -2.74 5.73
N ARG A 158 -0.89 -3.74 6.60
CA ARG A 158 -1.77 -3.67 7.80
C ARG A 158 -1.43 -2.54 8.76
N TRP A 159 -0.21 -2.02 8.69
CA TRP A 159 0.29 -0.96 9.57
C TRP A 159 -0.22 0.43 9.14
N LYS A 160 -0.74 0.56 7.92
CA LYS A 160 -1.25 1.83 7.39
C LYS A 160 -2.78 1.90 7.47
N ASP A 161 -3.31 3.11 7.63
CA ASP A 161 -4.74 3.36 7.49
C ASP A 161 -5.09 3.38 5.98
N MET A 162 -5.89 2.40 5.57
CA MET A 162 -6.30 2.24 4.17
C MET A 162 -7.25 3.35 3.72
N ASN A 163 -8.13 3.83 4.61
CA ASN A 163 -9.03 4.93 4.28
C ASN A 163 -8.25 6.24 4.12
N GLN A 164 -7.23 6.45 4.95
CA GLN A 164 -6.32 7.58 4.80
C GLN A 164 -5.61 7.54 3.44
N ILE A 165 -5.05 6.38 3.07
CA ILE A 165 -4.40 6.19 1.77
C ILE A 165 -5.38 6.47 0.63
N ASN A 166 -6.56 5.84 0.64
CA ASN A 166 -7.51 5.96 -0.47
C ASN A 166 -8.03 7.40 -0.63
N ARG A 167 -8.27 8.12 0.47
CA ARG A 167 -8.62 9.56 0.39
C ARG A 167 -7.53 10.41 -0.26
N CYS A 168 -6.26 10.07 -0.07
CA CYS A 168 -5.16 10.79 -0.73
C CYS A 168 -5.09 10.44 -2.23
N GLY A 169 -5.33 9.17 -2.58
CA GLY A 169 -5.35 8.71 -3.97
C GLY A 169 -6.47 9.37 -4.76
N HIS A 170 -7.70 9.36 -4.23
CA HIS A 170 -8.86 10.03 -4.84
C HIS A 170 -8.63 11.54 -5.02
N ARG A 171 -8.14 12.24 -3.99
CA ARG A 171 -7.81 13.67 -4.09
C ARG A 171 -6.73 13.98 -5.13
N ALA A 172 -5.79 13.07 -5.35
CA ALA A 172 -4.77 13.25 -6.40
C ALA A 172 -5.35 13.03 -7.80
N ALA A 173 -6.23 12.04 -7.96
CA ALA A 173 -6.95 11.77 -9.21
C ALA A 173 -7.89 12.92 -9.60
N GLU A 174 -8.60 13.53 -8.63
CA GLU A 174 -9.55 14.64 -8.84
C GLU A 174 -8.97 15.86 -9.58
N LYS A 175 -7.64 15.95 -9.72
CA LYS A 175 -6.97 17.02 -10.47
C LYS A 175 -6.98 16.80 -11.99
N TYR A 176 -7.35 15.60 -12.46
CA TYR A 176 -7.25 15.18 -13.85
C TYR A 176 -8.52 14.43 -14.27
N ASP A 177 -9.13 14.83 -15.38
CA ASP A 177 -10.38 14.23 -15.88
C ASP A 177 -10.17 12.85 -16.54
N ASP A 178 -8.92 12.47 -16.81
CA ASP A 178 -8.52 11.28 -17.55
C ASP A 178 -7.79 10.23 -16.69
N VAL A 179 -7.72 10.43 -15.37
CA VAL A 179 -6.99 9.55 -14.46
C VAL A 179 -7.87 9.05 -13.32
N ILE A 180 -8.00 7.73 -13.19
CA ILE A 180 -8.75 7.08 -12.12
C ILE A 180 -7.81 6.52 -11.06
N TYR A 181 -8.08 6.82 -9.78
CA TYR A 181 -7.44 6.10 -8.68
C TYR A 181 -8.17 4.79 -8.40
N TRP A 182 -7.51 3.66 -8.67
CA TRP A 182 -8.05 2.34 -8.39
C TRP A 182 -7.75 1.92 -6.95
N ASP A 183 -8.75 1.97 -6.09
CA ASP A 183 -8.63 1.79 -4.65
C ASP A 183 -8.79 0.33 -4.18
N TYR A 184 -8.41 -0.63 -5.04
CA TYR A 184 -8.52 -2.06 -4.78
C TYR A 184 -7.89 -2.47 -3.44
N ASN A 185 -8.60 -3.31 -2.70
CA ASN A 185 -8.16 -3.75 -1.39
C ASN A 185 -7.24 -4.98 -1.48
N TRP A 186 -5.94 -4.72 -1.62
CA TRP A 186 -4.88 -5.73 -1.67
C TRP A 186 -4.77 -6.65 -0.45
N ARG A 187 -5.47 -6.35 0.66
CA ARG A 187 -5.41 -7.16 1.89
C ARG A 187 -6.35 -8.36 1.84
N LYS A 188 -7.41 -8.27 1.02
CA LYS A 188 -8.47 -9.29 0.91
C LYS A 188 -8.00 -10.49 0.10
N GLU A 189 -8.82 -11.55 0.11
CA GLU A 189 -8.60 -12.78 -0.66
C GLU A 189 -7.19 -13.39 -0.55
N GLY A 190 -6.56 -13.25 0.62
CA GLY A 190 -5.25 -13.83 0.90
C GLY A 190 -4.05 -12.95 0.55
N GLY A 191 -4.25 -11.75 -0.01
CA GLY A 191 -3.13 -10.91 -0.46
C GLY A 191 -2.13 -10.55 0.65
N SER A 192 -2.59 -10.32 1.89
CA SER A 192 -1.68 -10.08 3.03
C SER A 192 -0.79 -11.27 3.35
N GLN A 193 -1.31 -12.49 3.21
CA GLN A 193 -0.58 -13.73 3.48
C GLN A 193 0.41 -14.02 2.36
N ARG A 194 -0.04 -13.86 1.11
CA ARG A 194 0.81 -13.94 -0.09
C ARG A 194 1.98 -12.97 -0.07
N MET A 195 1.76 -11.74 0.39
CA MET A 195 2.82 -10.76 0.56
C MET A 195 3.95 -11.28 1.46
N ILE A 196 3.62 -11.97 2.56
CA ILE A 196 4.62 -12.56 3.46
C ILE A 196 5.30 -13.77 2.80
N GLU A 197 4.54 -14.64 2.13
CA GLU A 197 5.10 -15.79 1.40
C GLU A 197 6.10 -15.36 0.33
N ILE A 198 5.73 -14.37 -0.50
CA ILE A 198 6.60 -13.80 -1.53
C ILE A 198 7.80 -13.13 -0.88
N SER A 199 7.61 -12.37 0.21
CA SER A 199 8.73 -11.74 0.92
C SER A 199 9.75 -12.76 1.41
N LYS A 200 9.30 -13.89 1.98
CA LYS A 200 10.18 -15.01 2.39
C LYS A 200 10.84 -15.69 1.20
N ARG A 201 10.08 -15.97 0.14
CA ARG A 201 10.56 -16.62 -1.08
C ARG A 201 11.66 -15.80 -1.77
N GLU A 202 11.45 -14.50 -1.86
CA GLU A 202 12.37 -13.57 -2.55
C GLU A 202 13.46 -13.00 -1.63
N ARG A 203 13.43 -13.38 -0.34
CA ARG A 203 14.32 -12.89 0.72
C ARG A 203 14.39 -11.38 0.74
N PHE A 204 13.24 -10.72 0.73
CA PHE A 204 13.21 -9.27 0.75
C PHE A 204 13.79 -8.68 2.05
N TYR A 205 14.29 -7.46 1.95
CA TYR A 205 14.71 -6.67 3.09
C TYR A 205 13.50 -6.35 3.98
N GLN A 206 13.61 -6.74 5.25
CA GLN A 206 12.55 -6.56 6.22
C GLN A 206 12.62 -5.14 6.79
N GLN A 207 11.70 -4.30 6.33
CA GLN A 207 11.57 -2.93 6.79
C GLN A 207 11.01 -2.89 8.20
N GLU A 208 11.69 -2.16 9.07
CA GLU A 208 11.36 -2.11 10.49
C GLU A 208 10.64 -0.82 10.91
N TYR A 209 10.40 0.08 9.96
CA TYR A 209 9.75 1.38 10.13
C TYR A 209 9.16 1.85 8.79
N CYS A 210 8.24 2.83 8.84
CA CYS A 210 7.53 3.31 7.66
C CYS A 210 8.47 3.84 6.56
N GLY A 211 9.54 4.52 6.95
CA GLY A 211 10.60 5.01 6.06
C GLY A 211 11.03 6.43 6.39
N CYS A 212 10.18 7.28 6.98
CA CYS A 212 10.61 8.64 7.33
C CYS A 212 11.44 8.70 8.61
N VAL A 213 12.23 9.77 8.73
CA VAL A 213 13.08 10.02 9.91
C VAL A 213 12.30 9.99 11.22
N TYR A 214 11.05 10.49 11.23
CA TYR A 214 10.23 10.49 12.44
C TYR A 214 9.75 9.08 12.80
N SER A 215 9.36 8.26 11.81
CA SER A 215 9.03 6.84 12.06
C SER A 215 10.24 6.05 12.54
N LEU A 216 11.45 6.38 12.07
CA LEU A 216 12.70 5.78 12.55
C LEU A 216 13.00 6.19 14.00
N ARG A 217 12.87 7.49 14.32
CA ARG A 217 12.99 8.02 15.70
C ARG A 217 12.04 7.29 16.64
N ASP A 218 10.76 7.25 16.28
CA ASP A 218 9.71 6.70 17.16
C ASP A 218 9.88 5.19 17.35
N SER A 219 10.22 4.46 16.28
CA SER A 219 10.53 3.02 16.36
C SER A 219 11.73 2.73 17.25
N ASN A 220 12.80 3.51 17.14
CA ASN A 220 13.99 3.34 17.97
C ASN A 220 13.75 3.70 19.44
N LYS A 221 13.00 4.77 19.70
CA LYS A 221 12.60 5.15 21.07
C LYS A 221 11.83 4.01 21.74
N TRP A 222 10.81 3.47 21.07
CA TRP A 222 10.04 2.34 21.59
C TRP A 222 10.90 1.08 21.79
N ARG A 223 11.85 0.81 20.88
CA ARG A 223 12.79 -0.32 21.01
C ARG A 223 13.64 -0.16 22.27
N GLU A 224 14.23 1.00 22.49
CA GLU A 224 15.04 1.27 23.69
C GLU A 224 14.20 1.13 24.99
N GLU A 225 13.00 1.71 25.01
CA GLU A 225 12.07 1.62 26.16
C GLU A 225 11.63 0.18 26.46
N THR A 226 11.66 -0.71 25.47
CA THR A 226 11.30 -2.13 25.62
C THR A 226 12.51 -3.07 25.66
N GLY A 227 13.71 -2.54 25.86
CA GLY A 227 14.94 -3.34 26.00
C GLY A 227 15.44 -3.98 24.70
N ARG A 228 15.01 -3.47 23.54
CA ARG A 228 15.42 -3.92 22.21
C ARG A 228 16.49 -2.99 21.64
N GLN A 229 17.36 -3.55 20.79
CA GLN A 229 18.34 -2.77 20.05
C GLN A 229 17.67 -1.88 18.98
N LYS A 230 18.35 -0.77 18.66
CA LYS A 230 17.98 0.12 17.56
C LYS A 230 18.00 -0.62 16.23
N ILE A 231 17.21 -0.10 15.29
CA ILE A 231 17.16 -0.57 13.90
C ILE A 231 18.55 -0.42 13.26
N GLU A 232 19.04 -1.51 12.67
CA GLU A 232 20.26 -1.51 11.88
C GLU A 232 19.93 -1.76 10.39
N ILE A 233 20.16 -0.72 9.57
CA ILE A 233 19.72 -0.71 8.18
C ILE A 233 20.50 -1.72 7.33
N GLY A 234 19.75 -2.55 6.62
CA GLY A 234 20.30 -3.56 5.70
C GLY A 234 20.73 -4.86 6.38
N LYS A 235 20.23 -5.17 7.59
CA LYS A 235 20.54 -6.41 8.31
C LYS A 235 19.46 -7.47 8.23
N LEU A 236 18.21 -7.09 8.45
CA LEU A 236 17.12 -8.05 8.58
C LEU A 236 16.49 -8.34 7.21
N TYR A 237 16.42 -9.61 6.84
CA TYR A 237 15.77 -10.08 5.62
C TYR A 237 14.78 -11.17 5.97
N TYR A 238 13.66 -11.21 5.24
CA TYR A 238 12.72 -12.31 5.33
C TYR A 238 13.43 -13.62 4.96
N SER A 239 13.14 -14.68 5.70
CA SER A 239 13.66 -16.02 5.45
C SER A 239 12.53 -17.06 5.47
N PRO A 240 12.69 -18.20 4.78
CA PRO A 240 11.69 -19.27 4.73
C PRO A 240 11.36 -19.93 6.07
N ASN A 241 12.13 -19.63 7.13
CA ASN A 241 12.02 -20.24 8.44
C ASN A 241 10.83 -19.71 9.25
#